data_AF-A0A916WUA0-F1
#
_entry.id   AF-A0A916WUA0-F1
#
_cell.length_a   1.000
_cell.length_b   1.000
_cell.length_c   1.000
_cell.angle_alpha   90.00
_cell.angle_beta   90.00
_cell.angle_gamma   90.00
#
_symmetry.space_group_name_H-M   'P 1'
#
loop_
_entity.id
_entity.type
_entity.pdbx_description
1 polymer ?
#
loop_
_entity_poly.entity_id
_entity_poly.type
_entity_poly.pdbx_seq_one_letter_code
_entity_poly.pdbx_strand_id
1 'polypeptide(L)'
;MAEEIHEDHGHSVAAWTTVCFLLVAAICVSIGVAWGLHPFYYIGGALAVVGVLVGKVLGKMGFGNHHKIAAPPLTPQEQAQIRSQQAS
;
A
#
# COMPACT_ATOMS: atom_id res chain seq x y z
N MET A 1 13.95 -12.83 -23.05
CA MET A 1 12.89 -11.82 -22.86
C MET A 1 12.98 -11.45 -21.39
N ALA A 2 13.32 -10.21 -21.07
CA ALA A 2 13.44 -9.79 -19.67
C ALA A 2 12.07 -9.97 -19.00
N GLU A 3 12.05 -10.67 -17.86
CA GLU A 3 10.87 -10.76 -17.00
C GLU A 3 10.55 -9.34 -16.53
N GLU A 4 9.50 -8.71 -17.07
CA GLU A 4 9.02 -7.44 -16.53
C GLU A 4 8.37 -7.72 -15.17
N ILE A 5 9.11 -7.43 -14.11
CA ILE A 5 8.60 -7.43 -12.74
C ILE A 5 7.64 -6.24 -12.62
N HIS A 6 6.37 -6.48 -12.95
CA HIS A 6 5.30 -5.54 -12.65
C HIS A 6 5.05 -5.56 -11.14
N GLU A 7 5.52 -4.52 -10.46
CA GLU A 7 5.17 -4.21 -9.08
C GLU A 7 3.68 -3.83 -9.01
N ASP A 8 2.80 -4.84 -8.93
CA ASP A 8 1.35 -4.65 -8.78
C ASP A 8 0.99 -4.22 -7.34
N HIS A 9 1.49 -3.04 -6.95
CA HIS A 9 1.35 -2.50 -5.59
C HIS A 9 0.03 -1.74 -5.38
N GLY A 10 -0.65 -1.36 -6.47
CA GLY A 10 -1.93 -0.63 -6.44
C GLY A 10 -3.18 -1.51 -6.35
N HIS A 11 -3.08 -2.82 -6.57
CA HIS A 11 -4.23 -3.75 -6.56
C HIS A 11 -4.49 -4.44 -5.21
N SER A 12 -3.71 -4.12 -4.18
CA SER A 12 -3.92 -4.67 -2.85
C SER A 12 -5.28 -4.25 -2.26
N VAL A 13 -5.98 -5.20 -1.62
CA VAL A 13 -7.24 -4.97 -0.89
C VAL A 13 -7.07 -3.87 0.17
N ALA A 14 -5.88 -3.79 0.80
CA ALA A 14 -5.58 -2.75 1.78
C ALA A 14 -5.53 -1.36 1.16
N ALA A 15 -4.96 -1.24 -0.04
CA ALA A 15 -4.89 0.03 -0.77
C ALA A 15 -6.31 0.49 -1.15
N TRP A 16 -7.09 -0.35 -1.82
CA TRP A 16 -8.42 0.04 -2.29
C TRP A 16 -9.39 0.34 -1.14
N THR A 17 -9.32 -0.43 -0.05
CA THR A 17 -10.13 -0.16 1.16
C THR A 17 -9.84 1.22 1.71
N THR A 18 -8.56 1.57 1.89
CA THR A 18 -8.15 2.88 2.40
C THR A 18 -8.64 4.00 1.49
N VAL A 19 -8.48 3.84 0.16
CA VAL A 19 -8.92 4.82 -0.84
C VAL A 19 -10.43 5.04 -0.76
N CYS A 20 -11.25 3.98 -0.70
CA CYS A 20 -12.70 4.11 -0.58
C CYS A 20 -13.11 4.90 0.68
N PHE A 21 -12.50 4.60 1.83
CA PHE A 21 -12.78 5.33 3.07
C PHE A 21 -12.41 6.82 2.95
N LEU A 22 -11.26 7.14 2.37
CA LEU A 22 -10.82 8.52 2.19
C LEU A 22 -11.69 9.29 1.19
N LEU A 23 -12.17 8.64 0.12
CA LEU A 23 -13.09 9.24 -0.84
C LEU A 23 -14.45 9.57 -0.19
N VAL A 24 -15.02 8.63 0.57
CA VAL A 24 -16.28 8.87 1.29
C VAL A 24 -16.09 9.98 2.33
N ALA A 25 -14.99 9.97 3.07
CA ALA A 25 -14.65 11.02 4.02
C ALA A 25 -14.55 12.40 3.34
N ALA A 26 -13.86 12.48 2.20
CA ALA A 26 -13.72 13.71 1.43
C ALA A 26 -15.07 14.26 0.95
N ILE A 27 -15.98 13.38 0.50
CA ILE A 27 -17.34 13.76 0.12
C ILE A 27 -18.11 14.31 1.32
N CYS A 28 -18.09 13.61 2.47
CA CYS A 28 -18.76 14.06 3.69
C CYS A 28 -18.24 15.43 4.17
N VAL A 29 -16.91 15.63 4.17
CA VAL A 29 -16.30 16.92 4.54
C VAL A 29 -16.69 18.01 3.55
N SER A 30 -16.65 17.73 2.24
CA SER A 30 -17.00 18.72 1.20
C SER A 30 -18.46 19.18 1.34
N ILE A 31 -19.40 18.26 1.57
CA ILE A 31 -20.81 18.56 1.85
C ILE A 31 -20.94 19.38 3.14
N GLY A 32 -20.23 18.98 4.19
CA GLY A 32 -20.23 19.68 5.48
C GLY A 32 -19.80 21.14 5.36
N VAL A 33 -18.74 21.41 4.59
CA VAL A 33 -18.22 22.76 4.34
C VAL A 33 -19.15 23.55 3.42
N ALA A 34 -19.63 22.95 2.33
CA ALA A 34 -20.45 23.65 1.33
C ALA A 34 -21.79 24.17 1.89
N TRP A 35 -22.42 23.42 2.80
CA TRP A 35 -23.72 23.78 3.40
C TRP A 35 -23.63 24.26 4.85
N GLY A 36 -22.43 24.41 5.42
CA GLY A 36 -22.25 24.81 6.82
C GLY A 36 -22.76 23.78 7.85
N LEU A 37 -22.88 22.51 7.44
CA LEU A 37 -23.36 21.43 8.30
C LEU A 37 -22.20 20.92 9.17
N HIS A 38 -22.04 21.54 10.34
CA HIS A 38 -21.02 21.17 11.33
C HIS A 38 -20.97 19.65 11.64
N PRO A 39 -22.10 18.92 11.77
CA PRO A 39 -22.05 17.48 12.04
C PRO A 39 -21.36 16.68 10.93
N PHE A 40 -21.59 17.03 9.66
CA PHE A 40 -21.00 16.33 8.51
C PHE A 40 -19.48 16.53 8.41
N TYR A 41 -19.01 17.71 8.80
CA TYR A 41 -17.58 18.02 8.88
C TYR A 41 -16.87 17.09 9.87
N TYR A 42 -17.41 16.95 11.09
CA TYR A 42 -16.81 16.08 12.11
C TYR A 42 -16.88 14.60 11.74
N ILE A 43 -18.01 14.15 11.18
CA ILE A 43 -18.16 12.75 10.75
C ILE A 43 -17.18 12.43 9.62
N GLY A 44 -17.06 13.31 8.63
CA GLY A 44 -16.11 13.14 7.52
C GLY A 44 -14.66 13.11 8.01
N GLY A 45 -14.28 14.01 8.92
CA GLY A 45 -12.95 14.02 9.54
C GLY A 45 -12.65 12.74 10.32
N ALA A 46 -13.60 12.27 11.13
CA ALA A 46 -13.47 11.01 11.87
C ALA A 46 -13.32 9.81 10.92
N LEU A 47 -14.09 9.78 9.82
CA LEU A 47 -14.04 8.70 8.83
C LEU A 47 -12.68 8.65 8.11
N ALA A 48 -12.07 9.80 7.84
CA ALA A 48 -10.72 9.86 7.27
C ALA A 48 -9.67 9.19 8.19
N VAL A 49 -9.73 9.49 9.49
CA VAL A 49 -8.84 8.89 10.49
C VAL A 49 -9.05 7.37 10.57
N VAL A 50 -10.31 6.92 10.59
CA VAL A 50 -10.64 5.48 10.58
C VAL A 50 -10.09 4.81 9.33
N GLY A 51 -10.24 5.41 8.15
CA GLY A 51 -9.71 4.87 6.89
C GLY A 51 -8.20 4.64 6.93
N VAL A 52 -7.44 5.59 7.46
CA VAL A 52 -5.98 5.45 7.63
C VAL A 52 -5.63 4.33 8.62
N LEU A 53 -6.35 4.23 9.73
CA LEU A 53 -6.13 3.17 10.72
C LEU A 53 -6.42 1.78 10.13
N VAL A 54 -7.53 1.63 9.42
CA VAL A 54 -7.89 0.38 8.71
C VAL A 54 -6.80 0.01 7.71
N GLY A 55 -6.33 0.96 6.89
CA GLY A 55 -5.24 0.72 5.94
C GLY A 55 -3.96 0.22 6.61
N LYS A 56 -3.55 0.84 7.72
CA LYS A 56 -2.37 0.41 8.48
C LYS A 56 -2.53 -0.99 9.08
N VAL A 57 -3.71 -1.32 9.61
CA VAL A 57 -3.99 -2.65 10.18
C VAL A 57 -3.99 -3.71 9.08
N LEU A 58 -4.68 -3.43 7.97
CA LEU A 58 -4.81 -4.36 6.85
C LEU A 58 -3.46 -4.61 6.16
N GLY A 59 -2.63 -3.57 6.04
CA GLY A 59 -1.24 -3.69 5.60
C GLY A 59 -0.40 -4.59 6.52
N LYS A 60 -0.51 -4.43 7.84
CA LYS A 60 0.19 -5.28 8.81
C LYS A 60 -0.28 -6.74 8.80
N MET A 61 -1.56 -6.97 8.50
CA MET A 61 -2.14 -8.30 8.36
C MET A 61 -1.71 -9.04 7.08
N GLY A 62 -0.87 -8.43 6.23
CA GLY A 62 -0.38 -9.05 5.00
C GLY A 62 -1.32 -8.91 3.81
N PHE A 63 -2.42 -8.17 3.96
CA PHE A 63 -3.23 -7.75 2.82
C PHE A 63 -2.60 -6.59 2.04
N GLY A 64 -1.55 -5.96 2.59
CA GLY A 64 -0.66 -5.05 1.86
C GLY A 64 0.29 -5.82 0.95
N ASN A 65 0.71 -5.20 -0.16
CA ASN A 65 1.54 -5.87 -1.15
C ASN A 65 2.97 -6.07 -0.65
N HIS A 66 3.23 -7.16 0.06
CA HIS A 66 4.57 -7.59 0.45
C HIS A 66 5.10 -8.61 -0.56
N HIS A 67 5.28 -8.20 -1.82
CA HIS A 67 6.06 -9.01 -2.75
C HIS A 67 7.53 -8.89 -2.36
N LYS A 68 7.98 -9.76 -1.44
CA LYS A 68 9.41 -10.01 -1.28
C LYS A 68 9.81 -10.88 -2.46
N ILE A 69 10.45 -10.31 -3.47
CA ILE A 69 11.20 -11.09 -4.45
C ILE A 69 12.31 -11.78 -3.65
N ALA A 70 12.06 -12.99 -3.19
CA ALA A 70 13.13 -13.84 -2.72
C ALA A 70 13.96 -14.16 -3.96
N ALA A 71 15.15 -13.58 -4.07
CA ALA A 71 16.09 -13.97 -5.10
C ALA A 71 16.19 -15.51 -5.06
N PRO A 72 16.01 -16.20 -6.19
CA PRO A 72 16.20 -17.65 -6.25
C PRO A 72 17.53 -18.00 -5.58
N PRO A 73 17.61 -19.08 -4.79
CA PRO A 73 18.86 -19.45 -4.14
C PRO A 73 19.95 -19.56 -5.21
N LEU A 74 21.01 -18.74 -5.05
CA LEU A 74 22.09 -18.65 -6.01
C LEU A 74 22.62 -20.05 -6.29
N THR A 75 22.69 -20.41 -7.57
CA THR A 75 23.31 -21.67 -7.95
C THR A 75 24.78 -21.69 -7.53
N PRO A 76 25.39 -22.86 -7.33
CA PRO A 76 26.81 -22.95 -6.99
C PRO A 76 27.73 -22.19 -7.97
N GLN A 77 27.31 -22.07 -9.24
CA GLN A 77 28.04 -21.37 -10.29
C GLN A 77 28.02 -19.84 -10.07
N GLU A 78 26.85 -19.27 -9.79
CA GLU A 78 26.71 -17.83 -9.51
C GLU A 78 27.48 -17.41 -8.25
N GLN A 79 27.47 -18.26 -7.22
CA GLN A 79 28.25 -18.01 -5.99
C GLN A 79 29.76 -18.01 -6.25
N ALA A 80 30.24 -18.91 -7.12
CA ALA A 80 31.66 -18.96 -7.51
C ALA A 80 32.07 -17.71 -8.30
N GLN A 81 31.18 -17.22 -9.17
CA GLN A 81 31.40 -16.02 -10.00
C GLN A 81 31.44 -14.73 -9.17
N ILE A 82 30.60 -14.61 -8.14
CA ILE A 82 30.64 -13.45 -7.23
C ILE A 82 31.93 -13.46 -6.41
N ARG A 83 32.35 -14.64 -5.90
CA ARG A 83 33.62 -14.75 -5.15
C ARG A 83 34.84 -14.39 -5.98
N SER A 84 34.87 -14.74 -7.26
CA SER A 84 36.00 -14.38 -8.13
C SER A 84 36.05 -12.89 -8.44
N GLN A 85 34.90 -12.22 -8.60
CA GLN A 85 34.84 -10.76 -8.78
C GLN A 85 35.19 -9.95 -7.53
N GLN A 86 34.99 -10.49 -6.32
CA GLN A 86 35.40 -9.83 -5.08
C GLN A 86 36.87 -10.05 -4.73
N ALA A 87 37.52 -11.04 -5.36
CA ALA A 87 38.93 -11.38 -5.12
C ALA A 87 39.91 -10.64 -6.06
N SER A 88 39.39 -9.84 -7.00
CA SER A 88 40.14 -8.94 -7.90
C SER A 88 40.10 -7.50 -7.40
#